data_AF-A0AAU7UMM2-F1
#
_entry.id   AF-A0AAU7UMM2-F1
#
_cell.length_a   1.000
_cell.length_b   1.000
_cell.length_c   1.000
_cell.angle_alpha   90.00
_cell.angle_beta   90.00
_cell.angle_gamma   90.00
#
_symmetry.space_group_name_H-M   'P 1'
#
loop_
_entity.id
_entity.type
_entity.pdbx_description
1 polymer ?
#
loop_
_entity_poly.entity_id
_entity_poly.type
_entity_poly.pdbx_seq_one_letter_code
_entity_poly.pdbx_strand_id
1 'polypeptide(L)'
;MQIALITDLGAITDECARVAESIGISLKVLPPDSGGWQNASLILLGEDVREAPATDHADRILVVLDGDETSSAWKRAAHLGVEQLAVLPSAAEWLSGRMIAAVEPPVAPGVTVGVVAGCGGAGASVLSCALARRAGPDVSTVLVDADPLGGGLDLVLGAEQVPGPRWADLSASRGQLRPSTLSQALPRHEGLAILSWGRDDILDLDPDVFDDFLAAAGQAFELVIVDLPRHAPSQWTRRCHHVLLVSPARVRSAVAASQVAKRLSQSHPDVRLVVRDTGAGGLDADLLAESIGLDLAGSIRDDRGLSAAVDRGEGIPGGARLGKLVDRLLGEWVE
;
A
#
# COMPACT_ATOMS: atom_id res chain seq x y z
N MET A 1 3.36 2.71 22.26
CA MET A 1 2.00 3.20 22.56
C MET A 1 1.19 2.02 23.08
N GLN A 2 0.26 2.25 24.01
CA GLN A 2 -0.45 1.18 24.72
C GLN A 2 -1.96 1.37 24.58
N ILE A 3 -2.71 0.26 24.47
CA ILE A 3 -4.16 0.27 24.54
C ILE A 3 -4.58 -0.23 25.91
N ALA A 4 -5.48 0.50 26.57
CA ALA A 4 -6.06 0.09 27.84
C ALA A 4 -7.50 -0.36 27.63
N LEU A 5 -7.87 -1.51 28.18
CA LEU A 5 -9.26 -1.93 28.36
C LEU A 5 -9.61 -1.83 29.84
N ILE A 6 -10.64 -1.05 30.15
CA ILE A 6 -11.14 -0.85 31.50
C ILE A 6 -12.44 -1.64 31.65
N THR A 7 -12.42 -2.77 32.35
CA THR A 7 -13.59 -3.63 32.63
C THR A 7 -13.22 -4.75 33.61
N ASP A 8 -14.20 -5.22 34.37
CA ASP A 8 -14.17 -6.49 35.12
C ASP A 8 -14.94 -7.62 34.39
N LEU A 9 -15.51 -7.34 33.21
CA LEU A 9 -16.26 -8.31 32.43
C LEU A 9 -15.33 -9.17 31.58
N GLY A 10 -15.19 -10.44 31.98
CA GLY A 10 -14.36 -11.42 31.27
C GLY A 10 -14.76 -11.61 29.80
N ALA A 11 -16.05 -11.59 29.48
CA ALA A 11 -16.52 -11.76 28.11
C ALA A 11 -16.07 -10.62 27.16
N ILE A 12 -16.10 -9.36 27.64
CA ILE A 12 -15.59 -8.20 26.89
C ILE A 12 -14.06 -8.30 26.77
N THR A 13 -13.40 -8.70 27.85
CA THR A 13 -11.95 -8.90 27.87
C THR A 13 -11.52 -9.89 26.81
N ASP A 14 -12.16 -11.05 26.75
CA ASP A 14 -11.84 -12.11 25.80
C ASP A 14 -12.06 -11.66 24.34
N GLU A 15 -13.14 -10.92 24.07
CA GLU A 15 -13.43 -10.44 22.72
C GLU A 15 -12.48 -9.32 22.28
N CYS A 16 -12.17 -8.36 23.14
CA CYS A 16 -11.18 -7.33 22.86
C CYS A 16 -9.76 -7.91 22.70
N ALA A 17 -9.42 -8.93 23.50
CA ALA A 17 -8.15 -9.64 23.38
C ALA A 17 -8.05 -10.37 22.03
N ARG A 18 -9.10 -11.06 21.57
CA ARG A 18 -9.16 -11.66 20.23
C ARG A 18 -8.89 -10.63 19.13
N VAL A 19 -9.52 -9.46 19.20
CA VAL A 19 -9.29 -8.36 18.25
C VAL A 19 -7.83 -7.91 18.29
N ALA A 20 -7.30 -7.59 19.47
CA ALA A 20 -5.94 -7.10 19.63
C ALA A 20 -4.87 -8.13 19.20
N GLU A 21 -5.07 -9.41 19.49
CA GLU A 21 -4.20 -10.51 19.09
C GLU A 21 -4.15 -10.68 17.57
N SER A 22 -5.28 -10.51 16.87
CA SER A 22 -5.35 -10.66 15.41
C SER A 22 -4.45 -9.66 14.66
N ILE A 23 -4.17 -8.51 15.27
CA ILE A 23 -3.30 -7.44 14.75
C ILE A 23 -1.97 -7.32 15.52
N GLY A 24 -1.68 -8.26 16.42
CA GLY A 24 -0.44 -8.29 17.20
C GLY A 24 -0.22 -7.06 18.09
N ILE A 25 -1.28 -6.49 18.64
CA ILE A 25 -1.23 -5.36 19.57
C ILE A 25 -1.45 -5.86 21.01
N SER A 26 -0.64 -5.37 21.95
CA SER A 26 -0.81 -5.68 23.37
C SER A 26 -1.96 -4.88 24.00
N LEU A 27 -2.91 -5.58 24.62
CA LEU A 27 -4.01 -4.98 25.37
C LEU A 27 -3.73 -5.02 26.88
N LYS A 28 -3.81 -3.87 27.56
CA LYS A 28 -3.70 -3.79 29.02
C LYS A 28 -5.08 -3.78 29.66
N VAL A 29 -5.44 -4.85 30.34
CA VAL A 29 -6.71 -4.93 31.07
C VAL A 29 -6.57 -4.30 32.46
N LEU A 30 -7.51 -3.45 32.82
CA LEU A 30 -7.55 -2.64 34.02
C LEU A 30 -8.97 -2.72 34.62
N PRO A 31 -9.15 -2.79 35.95
CA PRO A 31 -10.48 -2.75 36.55
C PRO A 31 -11.08 -1.32 36.49
N PRO A 32 -12.42 -1.16 36.54
CA PRO A 32 -13.16 0.10 36.35
C PRO A 32 -12.65 1.31 37.13
N ASP A 33 -12.18 1.10 38.37
CA ASP A 33 -11.75 2.17 39.27
C ASP A 33 -10.22 2.32 39.36
N SER A 34 -9.46 1.71 38.43
CA SER A 34 -8.00 1.77 38.47
C SER A 34 -7.39 2.91 37.67
N GLY A 35 -6.21 3.35 38.13
CA GLY A 35 -5.27 4.13 37.33
C GLY A 35 -4.41 3.24 36.42
N GLY A 36 -3.35 3.81 35.85
CA GLY A 36 -2.42 3.08 34.98
C GLY A 36 -2.79 3.13 33.50
N TRP A 37 -3.85 3.85 33.14
CA TRP A 37 -4.25 4.17 31.76
C TRP A 37 -3.61 5.47 31.23
N GLN A 38 -2.87 6.23 32.04
CA GLN A 38 -2.39 7.57 31.66
C GLN A 38 -1.50 7.59 30.41
N ASN A 39 -0.78 6.50 30.14
CA ASN A 39 0.08 6.35 28.96
C ASN A 39 -0.63 5.65 27.78
N ALA A 40 -1.94 5.37 27.89
CA ALA A 40 -2.71 4.77 26.83
C ALA A 40 -2.97 5.79 25.72
N SER A 41 -2.88 5.36 24.47
CA SER A 41 -3.26 6.15 23.29
C SER A 41 -4.70 5.88 22.84
N LEU A 42 -5.29 4.78 23.31
CA LEU A 42 -6.71 4.44 23.16
C LEU A 42 -7.19 3.75 24.43
N ILE A 43 -8.38 4.14 24.89
CA ILE A 43 -9.03 3.57 26.06
C ILE A 43 -10.35 2.92 25.63
N LEU A 44 -10.45 1.61 25.84
CA LEU A 44 -11.67 0.84 25.69
C LEU A 44 -12.36 0.73 27.04
N LEU A 45 -13.67 0.95 27.07
CA LEU A 45 -14.48 0.87 28.29
C LEU A 45 -15.46 -0.28 28.14
N GLY A 46 -15.50 -1.19 29.12
CA GLY A 46 -16.58 -2.16 29.23
C GLY A 46 -17.88 -1.51 29.69
N GLU A 47 -18.98 -2.21 29.50
CA GLU A 47 -20.30 -1.73 29.92
C GLU A 47 -20.43 -1.59 31.45
N ASP A 48 -19.59 -2.24 32.24
CA ASP A 48 -19.59 -2.17 33.70
C ASP A 48 -19.01 -0.84 34.23
N VAL A 49 -18.28 -0.11 33.40
CA VAL A 49 -17.70 1.20 33.74
C VAL A 49 -18.81 2.23 33.98
N ARG A 50 -18.67 3.00 35.07
CA ARG A 50 -19.62 4.05 35.47
C ARG A 50 -19.09 5.45 35.25
N GLU A 51 -17.78 5.63 35.37
CA GLU A 51 -17.10 6.90 35.17
C GLU A 51 -15.95 6.67 34.18
N ALA A 52 -15.93 7.45 33.11
CA ALA A 52 -14.85 7.36 32.12
C ALA A 52 -13.61 8.13 32.62
N PRO A 53 -12.40 7.65 32.33
CA PRO A 53 -11.17 8.41 32.55
C PRO A 53 -11.22 9.80 31.91
N ALA A 54 -10.92 10.84 32.69
CA ALA A 54 -10.80 12.20 32.19
C ALA A 54 -9.44 12.39 31.47
N THR A 55 -9.49 12.52 30.14
CA THR A 55 -8.30 12.70 29.29
C THR A 55 -8.65 13.44 28.00
N ASP A 56 -7.72 14.26 27.52
CA ASP A 56 -7.79 14.92 26.22
C ASP A 56 -6.80 14.31 25.20
N HIS A 57 -5.97 13.36 25.63
CA HIS A 57 -4.86 12.80 24.84
C HIS A 57 -5.12 11.38 24.31
N ALA A 58 -6.24 10.76 24.69
CA ALA A 58 -6.61 9.43 24.24
C ALA A 58 -8.10 9.36 23.92
N ASP A 59 -8.41 8.79 22.75
CA ASP A 59 -9.78 8.49 22.36
C ASP A 59 -10.37 7.44 23.32
N ARG A 60 -11.68 7.53 23.55
CA ARG A 60 -12.43 6.58 24.37
C ARG A 60 -13.46 5.88 23.49
N ILE A 61 -13.57 4.56 23.63
CA ILE A 61 -14.56 3.75 22.91
C ILE A 61 -15.30 2.88 23.93
N LEU A 62 -16.63 2.96 23.95
CA LEU A 62 -17.45 2.02 24.71
C LEU A 62 -17.53 0.71 23.93
N VAL A 63 -17.27 -0.41 24.59
CA VAL A 63 -17.36 -1.75 24.02
C VAL A 63 -18.52 -2.48 24.67
N VAL A 64 -19.40 -3.05 23.84
CA VAL A 64 -20.52 -3.89 24.26
C VAL A 64 -20.54 -5.16 23.43
N LEU A 65 -21.15 -6.23 23.94
CA LEU A 65 -21.30 -7.48 23.21
C LEU A 65 -22.67 -7.54 22.52
N ASP A 66 -22.73 -8.28 21.41
CA ASP A 66 -23.96 -8.49 20.66
C ASP A 66 -24.96 -9.27 21.52
N GLY A 67 -26.09 -8.64 21.84
CA GLY A 67 -27.05 -9.12 22.85
C GLY A 67 -27.69 -8.00 23.67
N ASP A 68 -27.01 -6.87 23.81
CA ASP A 68 -27.58 -5.67 24.46
C ASP A 68 -28.41 -4.84 23.48
N GLU A 69 -29.54 -4.28 23.94
CA GLU A 69 -30.32 -3.34 23.14
C GLU A 69 -29.42 -2.14 22.76
N THR A 70 -29.11 -1.97 21.47
CA THR A 70 -28.18 -0.94 20.96
C THR A 70 -28.54 0.48 21.44
N SER A 71 -29.84 0.77 21.62
CA SER A 71 -30.33 2.03 22.17
C SER A 71 -29.91 2.29 23.62
N SER A 72 -29.76 1.25 24.42
CA SER A 72 -29.27 1.33 25.81
C SER A 72 -27.76 1.60 25.87
N ALA A 73 -26.99 0.98 24.96
CA ALA A 73 -25.56 1.19 24.82
C ALA A 73 -25.23 2.65 24.44
N TRP A 74 -25.96 3.24 23.50
CA TRP A 74 -25.78 4.66 23.12
C TRP A 74 -26.12 5.63 24.26
N LYS A 75 -27.17 5.37 25.04
CA LYS A 75 -27.48 6.17 26.24
C LYS A 75 -26.34 6.11 27.24
N ARG A 76 -25.70 4.95 27.39
CA ARG A 76 -24.57 4.76 28.28
C ARG A 76 -23.31 5.46 27.78
N ALA A 77 -23.00 5.35 26.48
CA ALA A 77 -21.91 6.10 25.85
C ALA A 77 -22.08 7.62 26.09
N ALA A 78 -23.30 8.14 25.90
CA ALA A 78 -23.60 9.55 26.16
C ALA A 78 -23.42 9.93 27.65
N HIS A 79 -23.81 9.07 28.58
CA HIS A 79 -23.60 9.30 30.02
C HIS A 79 -22.10 9.34 30.39
N LEU A 80 -21.29 8.51 29.72
CA LEU A 80 -19.84 8.44 29.91
C LEU A 80 -19.07 9.53 29.13
N GLY A 81 -19.74 10.36 28.32
CA GLY A 81 -19.08 11.34 27.45
C GLY A 81 -18.20 10.70 26.37
N VAL A 82 -18.65 9.56 25.84
CA VAL A 82 -17.95 8.76 24.83
C VAL A 82 -18.70 8.87 23.50
N GLU A 83 -17.98 9.27 22.45
CA GLU A 83 -18.56 9.51 21.11
C GLU A 83 -18.60 8.24 20.24
N GLN A 84 -17.86 7.20 20.62
CA GLN A 84 -17.64 6.00 19.82
C GLN A 84 -18.10 4.73 20.54
N LEU A 85 -18.77 3.84 19.79
CA LEU A 85 -19.30 2.57 20.28
C LEU A 85 -18.85 1.42 19.37
N ALA A 86 -18.26 0.38 19.95
CA ALA A 86 -18.00 -0.91 19.31
C ALA A 86 -18.96 -1.97 19.85
N VAL A 87 -19.76 -2.56 18.96
CA VAL A 87 -20.59 -3.74 19.27
C VAL A 87 -19.87 -4.97 18.74
N LEU A 88 -19.33 -5.81 19.61
CA LEU A 88 -18.56 -6.99 19.20
C LEU A 88 -19.43 -8.25 19.18
N PRO A 89 -19.25 -9.16 18.20
CA PRO A 89 -18.13 -9.23 17.26
C PRO A 89 -18.29 -8.36 15.99
N SER A 90 -19.48 -7.81 15.73
CA SER A 90 -19.82 -7.12 14.48
C SER A 90 -18.90 -5.93 14.13
N ALA A 91 -18.36 -5.24 15.14
CA ALA A 91 -17.46 -4.09 14.97
C ALA A 91 -15.97 -4.46 15.11
N ALA A 92 -15.59 -5.75 15.10
CA ALA A 92 -14.21 -6.19 15.33
C ALA A 92 -13.21 -5.59 14.33
N GLU A 93 -13.58 -5.53 13.04
CA GLU A 93 -12.74 -4.96 11.99
C GLU A 93 -12.55 -3.44 12.16
N TRP A 94 -13.65 -2.72 12.42
CA TRP A 94 -13.61 -1.30 12.72
C TRP A 94 -12.74 -1.01 13.96
N LEU A 95 -12.91 -1.78 15.03
CA LEU A 95 -12.14 -1.64 16.26
C LEU A 95 -10.65 -1.92 16.01
N SER A 96 -10.31 -2.91 15.19
CA SER A 96 -8.93 -3.19 14.78
C SER A 96 -8.28 -1.96 14.16
N GLY A 97 -8.95 -1.29 13.22
CA GLY A 97 -8.43 -0.08 12.58
C GLY A 97 -8.20 1.07 13.56
N ARG A 98 -9.08 1.22 14.56
CA ARG A 98 -8.90 2.20 15.64
C ARG A 98 -7.71 1.86 16.54
N MET A 99 -7.50 0.58 16.85
CA MET A 99 -6.35 0.11 17.62
C MET A 99 -5.04 0.34 16.86
N ILE A 100 -4.99 0.04 15.56
CA ILE A 100 -3.81 0.28 14.71
C ILE A 100 -3.49 1.76 14.69
N ALA A 101 -4.46 2.62 14.35
CA ALA A 101 -4.26 4.07 14.30
C ALA A 101 -3.86 4.68 15.64
N ALA A 102 -4.24 4.08 16.77
CA ALA A 102 -3.82 4.56 18.08
C ALA A 102 -2.38 4.18 18.44
N VAL A 103 -1.87 3.05 17.92
CA VAL A 103 -0.50 2.57 18.21
C VAL A 103 0.50 3.08 17.17
N GLU A 104 0.05 3.25 15.94
CA GLU A 104 0.76 3.77 14.78
C GLU A 104 -0.05 4.94 14.21
N PRO A 105 0.00 6.12 14.85
CA PRO A 105 -0.73 7.28 14.39
C PRO A 105 -0.32 7.60 12.95
N PRO A 106 -1.30 7.88 12.06
CA PRO A 106 -1.00 8.14 10.66
C PRO A 106 -0.09 9.36 10.55
N VAL A 107 1.09 9.14 9.97
CA VAL A 107 1.96 10.20 9.47
C VAL A 107 1.45 10.66 8.09
N ALA A 108 2.07 11.69 7.51
CA ALA A 108 1.80 12.03 6.12
C ALA A 108 1.99 10.77 5.25
N PRO A 109 0.99 10.37 4.46
CA PRO A 109 1.10 9.15 3.67
C PRO A 109 2.22 9.31 2.65
N GLY A 110 2.96 8.23 2.41
CA GLY A 110 3.95 8.15 1.36
C GLY A 110 3.34 8.36 -0.03
N VAL A 111 4.20 8.74 -0.97
CA VAL A 111 3.79 8.98 -2.35
C VAL A 111 3.64 7.63 -3.06
N THR A 112 2.43 7.38 -3.58
CA THR A 112 2.11 6.20 -4.39
C THR A 112 2.19 6.52 -5.87
N VAL A 113 2.99 5.77 -6.63
CA VAL A 113 3.18 5.95 -8.06
C VAL A 113 2.81 4.66 -8.79
N GLY A 114 1.82 4.74 -9.67
CA GLY A 114 1.44 3.63 -10.55
C GLY A 114 2.18 3.70 -11.87
N VAL A 115 2.68 2.58 -12.38
CA VAL A 115 3.32 2.48 -13.70
C VAL A 115 2.53 1.48 -14.54
N VAL A 116 2.11 1.87 -15.75
CA VAL A 116 1.25 1.06 -16.61
C VAL A 116 1.88 0.93 -18.00
N ALA A 117 1.83 -0.27 -18.58
CA ALA A 117 2.29 -0.50 -19.95
C ALA A 117 1.22 -0.13 -21.00
N GLY A 118 1.54 0.81 -21.90
CA GLY A 118 0.68 1.18 -23.04
C GLY A 118 0.57 0.10 -24.12
N CYS A 119 1.55 -0.81 -24.20
CA CYS A 119 1.52 -1.98 -25.08
C CYS A 119 2.36 -3.14 -24.50
N GLY A 120 2.29 -4.32 -25.13
CA GLY A 120 3.14 -5.45 -24.72
C GLY A 120 4.62 -5.11 -24.89
N GLY A 121 5.47 -5.45 -23.92
CA GLY A 121 6.91 -5.13 -23.95
C GLY A 121 7.22 -3.63 -23.95
N ALA A 122 6.36 -2.80 -23.35
CA ALA A 122 6.58 -1.36 -23.27
C ALA A 122 7.76 -0.98 -22.37
N GLY A 123 8.01 -1.76 -21.31
CA GLY A 123 9.05 -1.49 -20.32
C GLY A 123 8.54 -0.90 -19.00
N ALA A 124 7.25 -1.05 -18.68
CA ALA A 124 6.66 -0.58 -17.41
C ALA A 124 7.35 -1.22 -16.20
N SER A 125 7.38 -2.55 -16.12
CA SER A 125 8.05 -3.29 -15.04
C SER A 125 9.53 -2.89 -14.84
N VAL A 126 10.26 -2.71 -15.95
CA VAL A 126 11.66 -2.24 -15.89
C VAL A 126 11.76 -0.83 -15.31
N LEU A 127 10.86 0.09 -15.72
CA LEU A 127 10.82 1.43 -15.16
C LEU A 127 10.45 1.42 -13.67
N SER A 128 9.47 0.61 -13.27
CA SER A 128 9.06 0.43 -11.87
C SER A 128 10.23 -0.03 -11.00
N CYS A 129 10.93 -1.10 -11.42
CA CYS A 129 12.12 -1.60 -10.74
C CYS A 129 13.23 -0.55 -10.66
N ALA A 130 13.44 0.24 -11.71
CA ALA A 130 14.48 1.25 -11.73
C ALA A 130 14.18 2.45 -10.83
N LEU A 131 12.92 2.92 -10.80
CA LEU A 131 12.46 3.95 -9.86
C LEU A 131 12.69 3.48 -8.42
N ALA A 132 12.20 2.28 -8.10
CA ALA A 132 12.28 1.74 -6.75
C ALA A 132 13.71 1.50 -6.29
N ARG A 133 14.56 0.91 -7.13
CA ARG A 133 15.97 0.66 -6.77
C ARG A 133 16.77 1.96 -6.64
N ARG A 134 16.46 2.98 -7.45
CA ARG A 134 17.17 4.25 -7.37
C ARG A 134 16.80 5.04 -6.11
N ALA A 135 15.55 4.96 -5.67
CA ALA A 135 15.06 5.61 -4.45
C ALA A 135 15.46 4.88 -3.16
N GLY A 136 15.43 3.54 -3.17
CA GLY A 136 15.57 2.69 -1.97
C GLY A 136 16.75 2.98 -1.01
N PRO A 137 17.93 3.40 -1.48
CA PRO A 137 19.05 3.75 -0.58
C PRO A 137 18.78 4.98 0.29
N ASP A 138 17.99 5.94 -0.20
CA ASP A 138 17.79 7.25 0.43
C ASP A 138 16.38 7.44 0.98
N VAL A 139 15.40 6.71 0.44
CA VAL A 139 13.98 6.82 0.73
C VAL A 139 13.40 5.46 1.11
N SER A 140 12.63 5.41 2.20
CA SER A 140 11.88 4.19 2.56
C SER A 140 10.91 3.81 1.44
N THR A 141 11.27 2.82 0.62
CA THR A 141 10.59 2.49 -0.64
C THR A 141 10.12 1.04 -0.67
N VAL A 142 8.92 0.81 -1.21
CA VAL A 142 8.41 -0.51 -1.57
C VAL A 142 8.07 -0.60 -3.07
N LEU A 143 8.45 -1.70 -3.71
CA LEU A 143 8.05 -2.07 -5.06
C LEU A 143 6.97 -3.15 -5.01
N VAL A 144 5.88 -2.94 -5.73
CA VAL A 144 4.68 -3.78 -5.69
C VAL A 144 4.36 -4.25 -7.10
N ASP A 145 4.32 -5.56 -7.31
CA ASP A 145 3.86 -6.18 -8.54
C ASP A 145 2.34 -6.41 -8.48
N ALA A 146 1.54 -5.63 -9.21
CA ALA A 146 0.10 -5.83 -9.23
C ALA A 146 -0.39 -6.65 -10.45
N ASP A 147 0.52 -7.21 -11.26
CA ASP A 147 0.18 -8.00 -12.45
C ASP A 147 0.45 -9.50 -12.21
N PRO A 148 -0.58 -10.31 -11.86
CA PRO A 148 -0.40 -11.76 -11.62
C PRO A 148 0.15 -12.50 -12.83
N LEU A 149 0.05 -11.93 -14.03
CA LEU A 149 0.49 -12.54 -15.29
C LEU A 149 1.84 -12.00 -15.77
N GLY A 150 2.48 -11.09 -15.01
CA GLY A 150 3.69 -10.35 -15.39
C GLY A 150 5.01 -11.13 -15.26
N GLY A 151 5.00 -12.29 -14.61
CA GLY A 151 6.18 -13.12 -14.38
C GLY A 151 6.97 -12.79 -13.10
N GLY A 152 6.60 -11.74 -12.37
CA GLY A 152 7.22 -11.37 -11.10
C GLY A 152 8.32 -10.32 -11.25
N LEU A 153 8.15 -9.17 -10.59
CA LEU A 153 9.19 -8.12 -10.51
C LEU A 153 10.47 -8.56 -9.80
N ASP A 154 10.39 -9.58 -8.95
CA ASP A 154 11.53 -10.18 -8.28
C ASP A 154 12.54 -10.76 -9.30
N LEU A 155 12.11 -11.35 -10.41
CA LEU A 155 13.01 -11.81 -11.48
C LEU A 155 13.72 -10.65 -12.18
N VAL A 156 13.01 -9.55 -12.40
CA VAL A 156 13.58 -8.35 -13.04
C VAL A 156 14.69 -7.75 -12.18
N LEU A 157 14.62 -7.93 -10.86
CA LEU A 157 15.63 -7.50 -9.90
C LEU A 157 16.70 -8.54 -9.58
N GLY A 158 16.54 -9.81 -9.97
CA GLY A 158 17.42 -10.90 -9.50
C GLY A 158 17.20 -11.24 -8.01
N ALA A 159 15.98 -11.01 -7.53
CA ALA A 159 15.55 -11.15 -6.14
C ALA A 159 14.65 -12.37 -5.89
N GLU A 160 14.50 -13.26 -6.87
CA GLU A 160 13.53 -14.36 -6.82
C GLU A 160 13.83 -15.39 -5.71
N GLN A 161 15.09 -15.48 -5.27
CA GLN A 161 15.52 -16.35 -4.17
C GLN A 161 15.41 -15.68 -2.80
N VAL A 162 15.00 -14.39 -2.72
CA VAL A 162 14.84 -13.69 -1.45
C VAL A 162 13.61 -14.24 -0.73
N PRO A 163 13.78 -14.79 0.50
CA PRO A 163 12.67 -15.36 1.26
C PRO A 163 11.76 -14.26 1.81
N GLY A 164 10.50 -14.61 2.06
CA GLY A 164 9.50 -13.74 2.67
C GLY A 164 8.13 -13.89 2.01
N PRO A 165 7.11 -13.19 2.52
CA PRO A 165 5.74 -13.28 2.03
C PRO A 165 5.62 -12.80 0.58
N ARG A 166 4.74 -13.46 -0.16
CA ARG A 166 4.24 -13.07 -1.47
C ARG A 166 2.77 -12.66 -1.36
N TRP A 167 2.16 -12.23 -2.47
CA TRP A 167 0.72 -11.91 -2.49
C TRP A 167 -0.15 -13.02 -1.91
N ALA A 168 0.18 -14.28 -2.18
CA ALA A 168 -0.58 -15.42 -1.67
C ALA A 168 -0.58 -15.52 -0.14
N ASP A 169 0.56 -15.23 0.50
CA ASP A 169 0.69 -15.26 1.94
C ASP A 169 -0.08 -14.10 2.59
N LEU A 170 -0.02 -12.91 1.97
CA LEU A 170 -0.75 -11.74 2.46
C LEU A 170 -2.26 -11.90 2.30
N SER A 171 -2.73 -12.42 1.17
CA SER A 171 -4.16 -12.70 0.95
C SER A 171 -4.70 -13.81 1.86
N ALA A 172 -3.85 -14.74 2.29
CA ALA A 172 -4.22 -15.78 3.26
C ALA A 172 -4.26 -15.27 4.71
N SER A 173 -3.53 -14.19 5.01
CA SER A 173 -3.57 -13.56 6.32
C SER A 173 -4.94 -12.90 6.54
N ARG A 174 -5.60 -13.21 7.66
CA ARG A 174 -6.88 -12.60 8.03
C ARG A 174 -6.61 -11.39 8.93
N GLY A 175 -7.25 -10.27 8.63
CA GLY A 175 -7.21 -9.06 9.45
C GLY A 175 -6.45 -7.90 8.78
N GLN A 176 -6.58 -6.71 9.34
CA GLN A 176 -5.95 -5.51 8.79
C GLN A 176 -4.43 -5.57 8.94
N LEU A 177 -3.72 -5.18 7.88
CA LEU A 177 -2.26 -5.13 7.86
C LEU A 177 -1.77 -3.89 8.60
N ARG A 178 -1.02 -4.10 9.69
CA ARG A 178 -0.30 -3.01 10.36
C ARG A 178 0.86 -2.50 9.50
N PRO A 179 1.02 -1.18 9.34
CA PRO A 179 2.13 -0.59 8.58
C PRO A 179 3.51 -1.09 9.05
N SER A 180 3.75 -1.10 10.37
CA SER A 180 5.03 -1.56 10.93
C SER A 180 5.29 -3.04 10.66
N THR A 181 4.27 -3.89 10.85
CA THR A 181 4.35 -5.33 10.56
C THR A 181 4.63 -5.57 9.08
N LEU A 182 3.96 -4.83 8.19
CA LEU A 182 4.17 -4.93 6.76
C LEU A 182 5.62 -4.58 6.38
N SER A 183 6.13 -3.45 6.88
CA SER A 183 7.50 -2.98 6.59
C SER A 183 8.60 -3.97 7.00
N GLN A 184 8.35 -4.75 8.06
CA GLN A 184 9.29 -5.73 8.63
C GLN A 184 9.15 -7.10 7.96
N ALA A 185 7.95 -7.46 7.53
CA ALA A 185 7.68 -8.76 6.94
C ALA A 185 8.13 -8.86 5.49
N LEU A 186 8.06 -7.78 4.72
CA LEU A 186 8.30 -7.83 3.27
C LEU A 186 9.74 -8.28 2.91
N PRO A 187 9.89 -9.11 1.87
CA PRO A 187 11.19 -9.46 1.28
C PRO A 187 12.01 -8.22 0.96
N ARG A 188 13.32 -8.26 1.25
CA ARG A 188 14.25 -7.16 0.95
C ARG A 188 15.42 -7.62 0.09
N HIS A 189 15.64 -6.91 -1.01
CA HIS A 189 16.78 -7.11 -1.90
C HIS A 189 17.55 -5.80 -2.03
N GLU A 190 18.85 -5.80 -1.68
CA GLU A 190 19.67 -4.58 -1.68
C GLU A 190 19.03 -3.40 -0.89
N GLY A 191 18.29 -3.70 0.18
CA GLY A 191 17.58 -2.71 1.00
C GLY A 191 16.17 -2.37 0.53
N LEU A 192 15.84 -2.60 -0.74
CA LEU A 192 14.51 -2.36 -1.31
C LEU A 192 13.50 -3.42 -0.86
N ALA A 193 12.35 -2.99 -0.32
CA ALA A 193 11.24 -3.88 -0.01
C ALA A 193 10.46 -4.23 -1.30
N ILE A 194 10.10 -5.50 -1.47
CA ILE A 194 9.45 -5.99 -2.69
C ILE A 194 8.28 -6.90 -2.33
N LEU A 195 7.10 -6.59 -2.86
CA LEU A 195 5.98 -7.52 -2.91
C LEU A 195 5.78 -7.98 -4.36
N SER A 196 6.06 -9.26 -4.61
CA SER A 196 5.90 -9.91 -5.91
C SER A 196 4.93 -11.09 -5.80
N TRP A 197 4.52 -11.62 -6.95
CA TRP A 197 3.77 -12.86 -7.03
C TRP A 197 4.64 -14.07 -6.70
N GLY A 198 4.05 -15.04 -6.00
CA GLY A 198 4.67 -16.35 -5.82
C GLY A 198 4.71 -17.14 -7.13
N ARG A 199 5.17 -18.39 -7.06
CA ARG A 199 5.08 -19.34 -8.20
C ARG A 199 3.88 -20.27 -8.10
N ASP A 200 3.06 -20.12 -7.06
CA ASP A 200 1.87 -20.91 -6.78
C ASP A 200 0.59 -20.26 -7.35
N ASP A 201 -0.49 -21.04 -7.47
CA ASP A 201 -1.67 -20.85 -8.34
C ASP A 201 -2.65 -19.69 -8.01
N ILE A 202 -2.25 -18.63 -7.30
CA ILE A 202 -3.16 -17.48 -7.10
C ILE A 202 -3.09 -16.57 -8.31
N LEU A 203 -4.19 -16.53 -9.07
CA LEU A 203 -4.31 -15.75 -10.32
C LEU A 203 -5.14 -14.47 -10.17
N ASP A 204 -5.93 -14.34 -9.10
CA ASP A 204 -6.81 -13.20 -8.87
C ASP A 204 -6.53 -12.57 -7.48
N LEU A 205 -6.19 -11.29 -7.47
CA LEU A 205 -6.10 -10.48 -6.26
C LEU A 205 -7.45 -9.82 -5.98
N ASP A 206 -7.99 -10.06 -4.80
CA ASP A 206 -9.19 -9.36 -4.35
C ASP A 206 -8.90 -7.84 -4.32
N PRO A 207 -9.73 -7.01 -5.00
CA PRO A 207 -9.56 -5.57 -4.97
C PRO A 207 -9.48 -4.96 -3.57
N ASP A 208 -10.21 -5.52 -2.60
CA ASP A 208 -10.22 -5.03 -1.21
C ASP A 208 -8.89 -5.35 -0.51
N VAL A 209 -8.32 -6.55 -0.75
CA VAL A 209 -6.97 -6.91 -0.24
C VAL A 209 -5.90 -5.98 -0.79
N PHE A 210 -5.99 -5.60 -2.06
CA PHE A 210 -5.07 -4.62 -2.65
C PHE A 210 -5.23 -3.22 -2.02
N ASP A 211 -6.47 -2.80 -1.76
CA ASP A 211 -6.75 -1.50 -1.15
C ASP A 211 -6.26 -1.40 0.29
N ASP A 212 -6.43 -2.46 1.07
CA ASP A 212 -5.89 -2.62 2.44
C ASP A 212 -4.36 -2.63 2.43
N PHE A 213 -3.75 -3.38 1.51
CA PHE A 213 -2.31 -3.39 1.34
C PHE A 213 -1.78 -1.99 1.00
N LEU A 214 -2.37 -1.28 0.03
CA LEU A 214 -1.93 0.06 -0.33
C LEU A 214 -2.12 1.07 0.80
N ALA A 215 -3.16 0.91 1.63
CA ALA A 215 -3.35 1.73 2.82
C ALA A 215 -2.22 1.52 3.83
N ALA A 216 -1.89 0.26 4.12
CA ALA A 216 -0.79 -0.08 5.02
C ALA A 216 0.58 0.34 4.45
N ALA A 217 0.82 0.11 3.16
CA ALA A 217 2.06 0.47 2.48
C ALA A 217 2.28 1.98 2.46
N GLY A 218 1.24 2.77 2.18
CA GLY A 218 1.32 4.23 2.20
C GLY A 218 1.59 4.81 3.60
N GLN A 219 1.34 4.05 4.67
CA GLN A 219 1.73 4.45 6.03
C GLN A 219 3.11 3.91 6.44
N ALA A 220 3.56 2.83 5.80
CA ALA A 220 4.80 2.12 6.13
C ALA A 220 6.03 2.64 5.37
N PHE A 221 5.82 3.22 4.19
CA PHE A 221 6.86 3.64 3.26
C PHE A 221 6.64 5.08 2.82
N GLU A 222 7.73 5.80 2.56
CA GLU A 222 7.70 7.16 2.01
C GLU A 222 7.40 7.15 0.51
N LEU A 223 7.75 6.07 -0.20
CA LEU A 223 7.47 5.87 -1.62
C LEU A 223 6.95 4.45 -1.90
N VAL A 224 5.81 4.37 -2.58
CA VAL A 224 5.17 3.11 -3.01
C VAL A 224 5.12 3.09 -4.53
N ILE A 225 5.94 2.25 -5.16
CA ILE A 225 5.93 2.05 -6.62
C ILE A 225 5.10 0.82 -6.95
N VAL A 226 4.06 0.98 -7.75
CA VAL A 226 3.15 -0.09 -8.16
C VAL A 226 3.27 -0.34 -9.66
N ASP A 227 3.75 -1.53 -10.06
CA ASP A 227 3.63 -1.98 -11.44
C ASP A 227 2.21 -2.51 -11.68
N LEU A 228 1.42 -1.75 -12.44
CA LEU A 228 0.01 -1.99 -12.64
C LEU A 228 -0.23 -2.75 -13.95
N PRO A 229 -1.14 -3.74 -13.96
CA PRO A 229 -1.54 -4.41 -15.20
C PRO A 229 -2.22 -3.41 -16.13
N ARG A 230 -2.11 -3.63 -17.45
CA ARG A 230 -2.73 -2.74 -18.46
C ARG A 230 -4.24 -2.58 -18.27
N HIS A 231 -4.88 -3.57 -17.66
CA HIS A 231 -6.31 -3.61 -17.37
C HIS A 231 -6.63 -3.43 -15.87
N ALA A 232 -5.71 -2.83 -15.10
CA ALA A 232 -5.91 -2.57 -13.67
C ALA A 232 -7.28 -1.94 -13.38
N PRO A 233 -8.02 -2.42 -12.37
CA PRO A 233 -9.25 -1.78 -11.90
C PRO A 233 -9.05 -0.29 -11.65
N SER A 234 -10.07 0.52 -11.99
CA SER A 234 -9.97 1.98 -11.83
C SER A 234 -9.78 2.44 -10.37
N GLN A 235 -10.14 1.60 -9.40
CA GLN A 235 -9.89 1.90 -7.98
C GLN A 235 -8.39 1.88 -7.67
N TRP A 236 -7.59 0.97 -8.27
CA TRP A 236 -6.15 0.91 -8.01
C TRP A 236 -5.43 2.16 -8.55
N THR A 237 -5.80 2.62 -9.74
CA THR A 237 -5.22 3.85 -10.31
C THR A 237 -5.62 5.09 -9.51
N ARG A 238 -6.83 5.15 -8.95
CA ARG A 238 -7.30 6.24 -8.08
C ARG A 238 -6.55 6.34 -6.74
N ARG A 239 -5.86 5.28 -6.32
CA ARG A 239 -5.05 5.25 -5.09
C ARG A 239 -3.63 5.78 -5.32
N CYS A 240 -3.22 5.95 -6.56
CA CYS A 240 -1.95 6.55 -6.91
C CYS A 240 -2.04 8.08 -6.79
N HIS A 241 -0.93 8.72 -6.45
CA HIS A 241 -0.75 10.18 -6.55
C HIS A 241 -0.33 10.56 -7.98
N HIS A 242 0.46 9.69 -8.62
CA HIS A 242 0.94 9.86 -9.99
C HIS A 242 0.78 8.55 -10.77
N VAL A 243 0.44 8.64 -12.05
CA VAL A 243 0.39 7.47 -12.95
C VAL A 243 1.26 7.71 -14.17
N LEU A 244 2.22 6.81 -14.41
CA LEU A 244 3.06 6.80 -15.59
C LEU A 244 2.56 5.78 -16.60
N LEU A 245 2.33 6.21 -17.83
CA LEU A 245 2.08 5.33 -18.97
C LEU A 245 3.37 5.15 -19.77
N VAL A 246 3.85 3.91 -19.90
CA VAL A 246 5.07 3.63 -20.68
C VAL A 246 4.70 3.19 -22.09
N SER A 247 5.31 3.80 -23.12
CA SER A 247 5.10 3.40 -24.50
C SER A 247 6.39 3.50 -25.33
N PRO A 248 6.73 2.48 -26.14
CA PRO A 248 7.76 2.60 -27.16
C PRO A 248 7.40 3.64 -28.22
N ALA A 249 8.42 4.31 -28.74
CA ALA A 249 8.33 5.29 -29.83
C ALA A 249 7.99 4.67 -31.19
N ARG A 250 6.87 3.93 -31.29
CA ARG A 250 6.42 3.24 -32.51
C ARG A 250 4.94 3.49 -32.75
N VAL A 251 4.53 3.58 -34.02
CA VAL A 251 3.14 3.86 -34.41
C VAL A 251 2.14 2.87 -33.81
N ARG A 252 2.38 1.56 -33.93
CA ARG A 252 1.47 0.54 -33.36
C ARG A 252 1.38 0.64 -31.84
N SER A 253 2.50 0.91 -31.17
CA SER A 253 2.56 1.13 -29.73
C SER A 253 1.79 2.39 -29.32
N ALA A 254 1.89 3.48 -30.09
CA ALA A 254 1.15 4.71 -29.90
C ALA A 254 -0.37 4.49 -29.91
N VAL A 255 -0.86 3.75 -30.92
CA VAL A 255 -2.29 3.43 -31.04
C VAL A 255 -2.78 2.61 -29.85
N ALA A 256 -2.01 1.61 -29.42
CA ALA A 256 -2.35 0.82 -28.24
C ALA A 256 -2.32 1.67 -26.95
N ALA A 257 -1.27 2.47 -26.77
CA ALA A 257 -1.10 3.35 -25.62
C ALA A 257 -2.22 4.40 -25.53
N SER A 258 -2.70 4.94 -26.65
CA SER A 258 -3.84 5.86 -26.67
C SER A 258 -5.13 5.24 -26.11
N GLN A 259 -5.38 3.94 -26.34
CA GLN A 259 -6.53 3.26 -25.75
C GLN A 259 -6.38 3.10 -24.22
N VAL A 260 -5.15 2.80 -23.76
CA VAL A 260 -4.86 2.71 -22.32
C VAL A 260 -4.97 4.08 -21.66
N ALA A 261 -4.40 5.13 -22.28
CA ALA A 261 -4.45 6.51 -21.83
C ALA A 261 -5.90 6.97 -21.61
N LYS A 262 -6.79 6.78 -22.60
CA LYS A 262 -8.22 7.14 -22.47
C LYS A 262 -8.88 6.53 -21.24
N ARG A 263 -8.58 5.27 -20.94
CA ARG A 263 -9.11 4.58 -19.75
C ARG A 263 -8.51 5.13 -18.45
N LEU A 264 -7.20 5.37 -18.43
CA LEU A 264 -6.52 5.91 -17.24
C LEU A 264 -6.99 7.32 -16.93
N SER A 265 -7.08 8.21 -17.92
CA SER A 265 -7.51 9.61 -17.75
C SER A 265 -8.98 9.76 -17.31
N GLN A 266 -9.82 8.73 -17.47
CA GLN A 266 -11.16 8.69 -16.87
C GLN A 266 -11.13 8.46 -15.36
N SER A 267 -10.03 7.90 -14.83
CA SER A 267 -9.88 7.49 -13.44
C SER A 267 -8.86 8.31 -12.65
N HIS A 268 -7.91 8.97 -13.33
CA HIS A 268 -6.81 9.68 -12.70
C HIS A 268 -6.48 10.97 -13.47
N PRO A 269 -6.39 12.14 -12.80
CA PRO A 269 -6.17 13.42 -13.46
C PRO A 269 -4.72 13.63 -13.91
N ASP A 270 -3.73 13.07 -13.19
CA ASP A 270 -2.30 13.20 -13.51
C ASP A 270 -1.74 11.91 -14.09
N VAL A 271 -1.97 11.70 -15.40
CA VAL A 271 -1.39 10.59 -16.16
C VAL A 271 -0.35 11.17 -17.10
N ARG A 272 0.91 10.73 -16.97
CA ARG A 272 2.02 11.25 -17.79
C ARG A 272 2.67 10.14 -18.60
N LEU A 273 3.12 10.47 -19.81
CA LEU A 273 3.70 9.51 -20.75
C LEU A 273 5.22 9.42 -20.57
N VAL A 274 5.74 8.21 -20.40
CA VAL A 274 7.17 7.91 -20.55
C VAL A 274 7.40 7.22 -21.88
N VAL A 275 8.21 7.84 -22.73
CA VAL A 275 8.51 7.33 -24.07
C VAL A 275 9.79 6.52 -24.06
N ARG A 276 9.71 5.25 -24.47
CA ARG A 276 10.90 4.43 -24.70
C ARG A 276 11.41 4.63 -26.12
N ASP A 277 12.58 5.26 -26.24
CA ASP A 277 13.29 5.51 -27.50
C ASP A 277 13.66 4.19 -28.18
N THR A 278 13.27 4.04 -29.45
CA THR A 278 13.55 2.84 -30.25
C THR A 278 14.62 3.06 -31.32
N GLY A 279 15.36 4.16 -31.26
CA GLY A 279 16.46 4.49 -32.16
C GLY A 279 16.00 5.03 -33.52
N ALA A 280 16.83 4.81 -34.56
CA ALA A 280 16.57 5.33 -35.90
C ALA A 280 15.23 4.82 -36.45
N GLY A 281 14.32 5.74 -36.79
CA GLY A 281 12.96 5.43 -37.26
C GLY A 281 11.90 5.38 -36.15
N GLY A 282 12.27 5.67 -34.90
CA GLY A 282 11.30 5.92 -33.83
C GLY A 282 10.54 7.23 -34.05
N LEU A 283 9.34 7.30 -33.46
CA LEU A 283 8.58 8.54 -33.37
C LEU A 283 9.26 9.52 -32.40
N ASP A 284 9.10 10.81 -32.69
CA ASP A 284 9.47 11.85 -31.73
C ASP A 284 8.61 11.74 -30.46
N ALA A 285 9.23 11.96 -29.30
CA ALA A 285 8.58 11.74 -28.00
C ALA A 285 7.49 12.78 -27.72
N ASP A 286 7.73 14.04 -28.08
CA ASP A 286 6.76 15.13 -27.89
C ASP A 286 5.57 14.94 -28.82
N LEU A 287 5.82 14.63 -30.10
CA LEU A 287 4.73 14.32 -31.05
C LEU A 287 3.90 13.09 -30.63
N LEU A 288 4.55 12.09 -30.03
CA LEU A 288 3.86 10.92 -29.51
C LEU A 288 2.97 11.27 -28.31
N ALA A 289 3.46 12.11 -27.39
CA ALA A 289 2.72 12.57 -26.23
C ALA A 289 1.49 13.39 -26.65
N GLU A 290 1.68 14.34 -27.58
CA GLU A 290 0.60 15.13 -28.18
C GLU A 290 -0.45 14.23 -28.85
N SER A 291 -0.01 13.23 -29.62
CA SER A 291 -0.92 12.31 -30.32
C SER A 291 -1.72 11.41 -29.36
N ILE A 292 -1.14 11.04 -28.22
CA ILE A 292 -1.81 10.26 -27.17
C ILE A 292 -2.73 11.15 -26.32
N GLY A 293 -2.41 12.44 -26.22
CA GLY A 293 -3.14 13.42 -25.41
C GLY A 293 -2.73 13.41 -23.94
N LEU A 294 -1.44 13.16 -23.65
CA LEU A 294 -0.89 13.16 -22.29
C LEU A 294 0.35 14.05 -22.23
N ASP A 295 0.64 14.59 -21.05
CA ASP A 295 1.89 15.31 -20.80
C ASP A 295 3.08 14.35 -20.84
N LEU A 296 4.18 14.79 -21.44
CA LEU A 296 5.40 14.00 -21.52
C LEU A 296 6.14 14.03 -20.17
N ALA A 297 6.13 12.90 -19.44
CA ALA A 297 6.99 12.72 -18.27
C ALA A 297 8.45 12.62 -18.66
N GLY A 298 8.81 12.18 -19.88
CA GLY A 298 10.18 12.14 -20.39
C GLY A 298 10.44 10.92 -21.26
N SER A 299 11.71 10.70 -21.62
CA SER A 299 12.11 9.56 -22.43
C SER A 299 13.21 8.72 -21.79
N ILE A 300 13.16 7.41 -22.06
CA ILE A 300 14.17 6.42 -21.66
C ILE A 300 14.75 5.76 -22.90
N ARG A 301 16.01 5.35 -22.83
CA ARG A 301 16.68 4.60 -23.90
C ARG A 301 17.02 3.21 -23.41
N ASP A 302 16.85 2.22 -24.28
CA ASP A 302 17.24 0.84 -23.98
C ASP A 302 18.73 0.74 -23.63
N ASP A 303 19.02 0.05 -22.53
CA ASP A 303 20.36 -0.39 -22.19
C ASP A 303 20.69 -1.69 -22.93
N ARG A 304 21.79 -1.68 -23.67
CA ARG A 304 22.24 -2.87 -24.41
C ARG A 304 22.58 -3.97 -23.42
N GLY A 305 21.96 -5.13 -23.59
CA GLY A 305 22.18 -6.28 -22.74
C GLY A 305 21.29 -6.36 -21.51
N LEU A 306 20.41 -5.37 -21.25
CA LEU A 306 19.45 -5.41 -20.14
C LEU A 306 18.63 -6.71 -20.15
N SER A 307 17.99 -7.04 -21.28
CA SER A 307 17.21 -8.27 -21.41
C SER A 307 18.05 -9.49 -21.06
N ALA A 308 19.27 -9.57 -21.58
CA ALA A 308 20.15 -10.70 -21.34
C ALA A 308 20.63 -10.77 -19.88
N ALA A 309 20.79 -9.62 -19.20
CA ALA A 309 21.15 -9.58 -17.78
C ALA A 309 19.98 -10.08 -16.91
N VAL A 310 18.76 -9.63 -17.18
CA VAL A 310 17.54 -10.12 -16.54
C VAL A 310 17.37 -11.63 -16.78
N ASP A 311 17.55 -12.11 -18.01
CA ASP A 311 17.46 -13.54 -18.34
C ASP A 311 18.51 -14.40 -17.61
N ARG A 312 19.63 -13.79 -17.18
CA ARG A 312 20.68 -14.45 -16.37
C ARG A 312 20.47 -14.29 -14.86
N GLY A 313 19.41 -13.60 -14.42
CA GLY A 313 19.16 -13.32 -13.00
C GLY A 313 20.09 -12.25 -12.41
N GLU A 314 20.75 -11.44 -13.23
CA GLU A 314 21.66 -10.37 -12.79
C GLU A 314 20.93 -9.07 -12.43
N GLY A 315 19.63 -9.01 -12.69
CA GLY A 315 18.79 -7.83 -12.49
C GLY A 315 19.03 -6.70 -13.50
N ILE A 316 18.44 -5.52 -13.23
CA ILE A 316 18.65 -4.32 -14.07
C ILE A 316 20.07 -3.76 -13.81
N PRO A 317 20.88 -3.39 -14.81
CA PRO A 317 22.17 -2.74 -14.57
C PRO A 317 22.00 -1.34 -13.97
N GLY A 318 22.89 -0.90 -13.08
CA GLY A 318 22.89 0.44 -12.46
C GLY A 318 23.32 1.60 -13.40
N GLY A 319 23.12 1.47 -14.71
CA GLY A 319 23.64 2.37 -15.74
C GLY A 319 22.93 3.73 -15.83
N ALA A 320 23.67 4.74 -16.33
CA ALA A 320 23.24 6.16 -16.34
C ALA A 320 22.09 6.51 -17.29
N ARG A 321 21.70 5.64 -18.25
CA ARG A 321 20.71 5.99 -19.28
C ARG A 321 19.27 6.01 -18.77
N LEU A 322 18.97 5.15 -17.80
CA LEU A 322 17.70 5.14 -17.08
C LEU A 322 17.71 6.13 -15.91
N GLY A 323 18.90 6.34 -15.31
CA GLY A 323 19.08 7.15 -14.10
C GLY A 323 18.61 8.60 -14.23
N LYS A 324 18.85 9.30 -15.34
CA LYS A 324 18.50 10.73 -15.44
C LYS A 324 16.99 11.01 -15.36
N LEU A 325 16.18 10.20 -16.03
CA LEU A 325 14.72 10.37 -15.96
C LEU A 325 14.23 10.02 -14.55
N VAL A 326 14.71 8.89 -14.03
CA VAL A 326 14.36 8.39 -12.70
C VAL A 326 14.70 9.43 -11.63
N ASP A 327 15.92 10.00 -11.64
CA ASP A 327 16.36 11.01 -10.68
C ASP A 327 15.46 12.26 -10.71
N ARG A 328 15.06 12.71 -11.91
CA ARG A 328 14.14 13.85 -12.01
C ARG A 328 12.76 13.52 -11.46
N LEU A 329 12.19 12.37 -11.84
CA LEU A 329 10.86 11.98 -11.36
C LEU A 329 10.84 11.80 -9.85
N LEU A 330 11.89 11.22 -9.27
CA LEU A 330 12.02 11.09 -7.81
C LEU A 330 12.15 12.45 -7.12
N GLY A 331 12.90 13.40 -7.70
CA GLY A 331 12.98 14.77 -7.18
C GLY A 331 11.66 15.54 -7.24
N GLU A 332 10.71 15.15 -8.09
CA GLU A 332 9.36 15.72 -8.11
C GLU A 332 8.45 15.16 -6.99
N TRP A 333 8.80 14.00 -6.42
CA TRP A 333 7.91 13.24 -5.53
C TRP A 333 8.38 13.17 -4.09
N VAL A 334 9.69 13.14 -3.84
CA VAL A 334 10.26 12.82 -2.52
C VAL A 334 11.20 13.93 -2.00
N GLU A 335 11.18 15.12 -2.59
CA GLU A 335 11.85 16.33 -2.05
C GLU A 335 10.94 17.15 -1.13
#